data_AF-A0A7Z0MZF0-F1
#
_entry.id   AF-A0A7Z0MZF0-F1
#
_cell.length_a   1.000
_cell.length_b   1.000
_cell.length_c   1.000
_cell.angle_alpha   90.00
_cell.angle_beta   90.00
_cell.angle_gamma   90.00
#
_symmetry.space_group_name_H-M   'P 1'
#
loop_
_entity.id
_entity.type
_entity.pdbx_description
1 polymer ?
#
loop_
_entity_poly.entity_id
_entity_poly.type
_entity_poly.pdbx_seq_one_letter_code
_entity_poly.pdbx_strand_id
1 'polypeptide(L)'
;MAAAATPPVDFDSPWKDALSFYFEGFLQLLAPWLHQQIDWRHPPVFLDKELQALRRDGSNGRRYVDKLVRVHSKSRKWLYLLIHIEIQGGVISAVSLAEFSERMYEYSYRIRDSFLKRIIGKTGARQPIAIHSLGVLTESAASDTHLVYSEGSAASTSVHFRFPVVHLANWLACWSQLKQQAASNPFALVVMAQLSAQKTRGQGMQRLASKTQITRLMYRYQYTEQDVVQVLRLIDWMMALPEELDADFEQAVAQMEQENSVAYVTSIERRSEARGEARGEARGEARGEARGEAKGETGLLLRQLIRKFGPLPEGFLQRIQIATPAQRETWSLNLLDATTLDEVFDD
;
A
#
# COMPACT_ATOMS: atom_id res chain seq x y z
N MET A 1 -16.30 18.48 27.85
CA MET A 1 -16.56 17.31 27.00
C MET A 1 -15.36 17.13 26.09
N ALA A 2 -14.53 16.13 26.35
CA ALA A 2 -13.37 15.83 25.51
C ALA A 2 -13.85 15.28 24.17
N ALA A 3 -13.41 15.90 23.07
CA ALA A 3 -13.68 15.42 21.72
C ALA A 3 -13.11 14.01 21.58
N ALA A 4 -13.97 13.05 21.26
CA ALA A 4 -13.55 11.70 20.93
C ALA A 4 -12.63 11.80 19.71
N ALA A 5 -11.35 11.47 19.89
CA ALA A 5 -10.40 11.36 18.81
C ALA A 5 -10.91 10.31 17.82
N THR A 6 -11.24 10.75 16.61
CA THR A 6 -11.60 9.87 15.50
C THR A 6 -10.49 8.84 15.33
N PRO A 7 -10.79 7.53 15.33
CA PRO A 7 -9.76 6.53 15.09
C PRO A 7 -9.14 6.79 13.70
N PRO A 8 -7.82 6.66 13.54
CA PRO A 8 -7.16 6.91 12.27
C PRO A 8 -7.69 5.93 11.23
N VAL A 9 -8.20 6.47 10.13
CA VAL A 9 -8.71 5.72 8.98
C VAL A 9 -7.59 4.85 8.41
N ASP A 10 -7.91 3.59 8.20
CA ASP A 10 -7.01 2.54 7.72
C ASP A 10 -6.50 2.82 6.30
N PHE A 11 -5.21 2.58 6.08
CA PHE A 11 -4.38 3.13 5.01
C PHE A 11 -4.71 2.57 3.62
N ASP A 12 -5.25 3.41 2.76
CA ASP A 12 -5.33 3.18 1.33
C ASP A 12 -4.66 4.41 0.69
N SER A 13 -3.56 4.21 -0.06
CA SER A 13 -2.84 5.28 -0.76
C SER A 13 -3.23 5.21 -2.24
N PRO A 14 -3.44 6.34 -2.95
CA PRO A 14 -3.76 6.30 -4.38
C PRO A 14 -2.72 5.53 -5.20
N TRP A 15 -1.45 5.53 -4.75
CA TRP A 15 -0.39 4.76 -5.39
C TRP A 15 -0.54 3.24 -5.25
N LYS A 16 -1.11 2.74 -4.16
CA LYS A 16 -1.35 1.30 -3.97
C LYS A 16 -2.42 0.80 -4.94
N ASP A 17 -3.49 1.56 -5.13
CA ASP A 17 -4.51 1.28 -6.14
C ASP A 17 -3.90 1.41 -7.54
N ALA A 18 -3.17 2.49 -7.83
CA ALA A 18 -2.53 2.71 -9.12
C ALA A 18 -1.56 1.57 -9.50
N LEU A 19 -0.74 1.11 -8.56
CA LEU A 19 0.16 -0.04 -8.78
C LEU A 19 -0.61 -1.35 -9.01
N SER A 20 -1.80 -1.50 -8.45
CA SER A 20 -2.60 -2.71 -8.62
C SER A 20 -3.22 -2.80 -10.02
N PHE A 21 -3.62 -1.65 -10.60
CA PHE A 21 -4.22 -1.59 -11.94
C PHE A 21 -3.19 -1.41 -13.07
N TYR A 22 -2.11 -0.66 -12.81
CA TYR A 22 -1.19 -0.20 -13.85
C TYR A 22 0.27 -0.61 -13.58
N PHE A 23 0.47 -1.77 -12.95
CA PHE A 23 1.80 -2.27 -12.58
C PHE A 23 2.81 -2.30 -13.73
N GLU A 24 2.39 -2.81 -14.90
CA GLU A 24 3.25 -2.88 -16.09
C GLU A 24 3.59 -1.48 -16.58
N GLY A 25 2.60 -0.61 -16.74
CA GLY A 25 2.80 0.79 -17.12
C GLY A 25 3.70 1.56 -16.15
N PHE A 26 3.60 1.28 -14.85
CA PHE A 26 4.50 1.81 -13.82
C PHE A 26 5.96 1.41 -14.08
N LEU A 27 6.23 0.12 -14.27
CA LEU A 27 7.60 -0.33 -14.54
C LEU A 27 8.10 0.15 -15.90
N GLN A 28 7.24 0.17 -16.91
CA GLN A 28 7.60 0.65 -18.25
C GLN A 28 8.04 2.11 -18.21
N LEU A 29 7.34 2.95 -17.43
CA LEU A 29 7.61 4.39 -17.33
C LEU A 29 8.78 4.70 -16.39
N LEU A 30 8.79 4.11 -15.19
CA LEU A 30 9.69 4.52 -14.10
C LEU A 30 10.89 3.60 -13.89
N ALA A 31 10.84 2.35 -14.36
CA ALA A 31 11.93 1.39 -14.25
C ALA A 31 12.06 0.51 -15.50
N PRO A 32 12.26 1.10 -16.71
CA PRO A 32 12.26 0.36 -17.97
C PRO A 32 13.30 -0.77 -18.01
N TRP A 33 14.45 -0.61 -17.33
CA TRP A 33 15.48 -1.64 -17.18
C TRP A 33 14.98 -2.88 -16.44
N LEU A 34 14.03 -2.73 -15.52
CA LEU A 34 13.42 -3.82 -14.79
C LEU A 34 12.26 -4.43 -15.59
N HIS A 35 11.43 -3.59 -16.22
CA HIS A 35 10.36 -4.02 -17.13
C HIS A 35 10.89 -4.98 -18.21
N GLN A 36 12.06 -4.70 -18.79
CA GLN A 36 12.67 -5.52 -19.84
C GLN A 36 13.05 -6.94 -19.38
N GLN A 37 13.22 -7.18 -18.08
CA GLN A 37 13.63 -8.47 -17.52
C GLN A 37 12.46 -9.40 -17.21
N ILE A 38 11.23 -8.87 -17.20
CA ILE A 38 10.00 -9.57 -16.81
C ILE A 38 9.37 -10.25 -18.03
N ASP A 39 8.87 -11.47 -17.84
CA ASP A 39 8.06 -12.20 -18.81
C ASP A 39 6.57 -11.90 -18.58
N TRP A 40 6.07 -10.87 -19.26
CA TRP A 40 4.69 -10.37 -19.17
C TRP A 40 3.62 -11.32 -19.69
N ARG A 41 4.00 -12.46 -20.29
CA ARG A 41 3.03 -13.54 -20.61
C ARG A 41 2.45 -14.19 -19.36
N HIS A 42 3.10 -14.03 -18.22
CA HIS A 42 2.61 -14.49 -16.92
C HIS A 42 2.16 -13.28 -16.09
N PRO A 43 0.94 -13.27 -15.56
CA PRO A 43 0.45 -12.15 -14.77
C PRO A 43 1.27 -11.97 -13.48
N PRO A 44 1.53 -10.73 -13.05
CA PRO A 44 2.12 -10.45 -11.75
C PRO A 44 1.26 -11.01 -10.61
N VAL A 45 1.90 -11.55 -9.57
CA VAL A 45 1.23 -12.01 -8.35
C VAL A 45 1.52 -11.03 -7.22
N PHE A 46 0.49 -10.34 -6.77
CA PHE A 46 0.59 -9.40 -5.65
C PHE A 46 0.51 -10.14 -4.31
N LEU A 47 1.49 -9.89 -3.44
CA LEU A 47 1.70 -10.60 -2.17
C LEU A 47 1.34 -9.69 -0.98
N ASP A 48 0.18 -9.03 -1.05
CA ASP A 48 -0.25 -8.04 -0.06
C ASP A 48 -0.44 -8.68 1.33
N LYS A 49 -0.96 -9.91 1.39
CA LYS A 49 -1.17 -10.64 2.66
C LYS A 49 0.16 -11.01 3.32
N GLU A 50 1.11 -11.51 2.54
CA GLU A 50 2.46 -11.83 3.01
C GLU A 50 3.18 -10.58 3.50
N LEU A 51 3.07 -9.47 2.76
CA LEU A 51 3.65 -8.19 3.17
C LEU A 51 3.04 -7.68 4.48
N GLN A 52 1.72 -7.85 4.68
CA GLN A 52 1.06 -7.52 5.95
C GLN A 52 1.55 -8.38 7.12
N ALA A 53 1.76 -9.68 6.90
CA ALA A 53 2.27 -10.57 7.94
C ALA A 53 3.67 -10.16 8.42
N LEU A 54 4.56 -9.73 7.52
CA LEU A 54 5.92 -9.26 7.85
C LEU A 54 5.97 -8.00 8.73
N ARG A 55 4.84 -7.32 8.91
CA ARG A 55 4.73 -6.07 9.66
C ARG A 55 4.36 -6.28 11.13
N ARG A 56 3.98 -7.49 11.54
CA ARG A 56 3.52 -7.78 12.91
C ARG A 56 4.65 -7.95 13.94
N ASP A 57 5.90 -8.14 13.49
CA ASP A 57 7.03 -8.53 14.37
C ASP A 57 8.03 -7.40 14.73
N GLY A 58 7.67 -6.11 14.67
CA GLY A 58 8.62 -5.06 15.10
C GLY A 58 8.08 -3.64 15.23
N SER A 59 8.33 -3.08 16.42
CA SER A 59 8.36 -1.67 16.88
C SER A 59 7.52 -0.57 16.20
N ASN A 60 6.81 0.16 17.06
CA ASN A 60 6.06 1.41 16.86
C ASN A 60 6.58 2.34 15.73
N GLY A 61 5.80 2.46 14.66
CA GLY A 61 5.95 3.55 13.70
C GLY A 61 5.24 3.29 12.36
N ARG A 62 4.19 4.06 12.07
CA ARG A 62 3.36 4.00 10.84
C ARG A 62 4.17 4.29 9.56
N ARG A 63 4.91 3.33 8.99
CA ARG A 63 5.69 3.56 7.75
C ARG A 63 5.70 2.30 6.87
N TYR A 64 5.04 2.38 5.72
CA TYR A 64 4.49 1.23 4.98
C TYR A 64 5.21 1.00 3.65
N VAL A 65 5.66 -0.23 3.38
CA VAL A 65 5.90 -0.68 2.00
C VAL A 65 4.58 -0.73 1.25
N ASP A 66 4.56 -0.24 0.01
CA ASP A 66 3.34 -0.12 -0.79
C ASP A 66 2.97 -1.43 -1.49
N LYS A 67 3.96 -2.14 -2.05
CA LYS A 67 3.67 -3.36 -2.82
C LYS A 67 4.83 -4.36 -2.78
N LEU A 68 4.47 -5.63 -2.61
CA LEU A 68 5.34 -6.77 -2.88
C LEU A 68 4.73 -7.56 -4.04
N VAL A 69 5.50 -7.74 -5.11
CA VAL A 69 5.03 -8.39 -6.34
C VAL A 69 5.97 -9.49 -6.75
N ARG A 70 5.45 -10.69 -7.02
CA ARG A 70 6.21 -11.79 -7.62
C ARG A 70 5.91 -11.85 -9.11
N VAL A 71 6.96 -11.88 -9.92
CA VAL A 71 6.89 -11.95 -11.37
C VAL A 71 7.80 -13.05 -11.91
N HIS A 72 7.49 -13.54 -13.11
CA HIS A 72 8.40 -14.41 -13.85
C HIS A 72 9.45 -13.57 -14.56
N SER A 73 10.73 -13.92 -14.39
CA SER A 73 11.78 -13.37 -15.24
C SER A 73 11.84 -14.12 -16.57
N LYS A 74 12.26 -13.42 -17.64
CA LYS A 74 12.65 -14.04 -18.92
C LYS A 74 13.75 -15.09 -18.75
N SER A 75 14.55 -15.00 -17.69
CA SER A 75 15.57 -15.99 -17.31
C SER A 75 15.01 -17.24 -16.60
N ARG A 76 13.67 -17.41 -16.55
CA ARG A 76 12.94 -18.49 -15.86
C ARG A 76 13.18 -18.58 -14.35
N LYS A 77 13.69 -17.53 -13.72
CA LYS A 77 13.80 -17.38 -12.26
C LYS A 77 12.61 -16.60 -11.71
N TRP A 78 12.24 -16.89 -10.46
CA TRP A 78 11.31 -16.06 -9.72
C TRP A 78 11.97 -14.76 -9.31
N LEU A 79 11.30 -13.65 -9.61
CA LEU A 79 11.77 -12.31 -9.30
C LEU A 79 10.73 -11.64 -8.40
N TYR A 80 11.18 -11.16 -7.24
CA TYR A 80 10.36 -10.49 -6.25
C TYR A 80 10.71 -9.01 -6.28
N LEU A 81 9.68 -8.20 -6.46
CA LEU A 81 9.75 -6.75 -6.56
C LEU A 81 9.18 -6.16 -5.28
N LEU A 82 10.08 -5.61 -4.47
CA LEU A 82 9.74 -4.78 -3.34
C LEU A 82 9.66 -3.33 -3.84
N ILE A 83 8.46 -2.77 -3.84
CA ILE A 83 8.23 -1.38 -4.25
C ILE A 83 7.80 -0.61 -3.01
N HIS A 84 8.58 0.41 -2.69
CA HIS A 84 8.27 1.36 -1.65
C HIS A 84 8.20 2.75 -2.27
N ILE A 85 7.05 3.39 -2.09
CA ILE A 85 6.74 4.72 -2.56
C ILE A 85 6.67 5.59 -1.32
N GLU A 86 7.49 6.62 -1.27
CA GLU A 86 7.42 7.59 -0.19
C GLU A 86 6.79 8.88 -0.70
N ILE A 87 5.54 9.08 -0.26
CA ILE A 87 4.80 10.32 -0.44
C ILE A 87 5.22 11.26 0.69
N GLN A 88 6.27 12.03 0.44
CA GLN A 88 6.74 13.04 1.40
C GLN A 88 6.03 14.37 1.12
N GLY A 89 5.70 15.15 2.16
CA GLY A 89 5.01 16.44 2.05
C GLY A 89 5.84 17.60 2.62
N GLY A 90 7.17 17.58 2.38
CA GLY A 90 8.15 18.51 2.92
C GLY A 90 9.56 18.30 2.32
N VAL A 91 10.50 19.19 2.66
CA VAL A 91 11.87 19.18 2.11
C VAL A 91 12.60 17.89 2.50
N ILE A 92 13.19 17.24 1.51
CA ILE A 92 14.01 16.04 1.69
C ILE A 92 15.25 16.41 2.49
N SER A 93 15.40 15.79 3.66
CA SER A 93 16.59 15.95 4.50
C SER A 93 17.47 14.71 4.40
N ALA A 94 18.75 14.85 4.72
CA ALA A 94 19.65 13.71 4.82
C ALA A 94 19.13 12.66 5.82
N VAL A 95 18.47 13.10 6.90
CA VAL A 95 17.88 12.22 7.92
C VAL A 95 16.72 11.41 7.34
N SER A 96 15.79 12.04 6.61
CA SER A 96 14.66 11.30 6.03
C SER A 96 15.09 10.30 4.96
N LEU A 97 16.14 10.61 4.19
CA LEU A 97 16.73 9.66 3.23
C LEU A 97 17.45 8.50 3.91
N ALA A 98 18.12 8.74 5.05
CA ALA A 98 18.75 7.68 5.84
C ALA A 98 17.69 6.73 6.42
N GLU A 99 16.64 7.27 7.05
CA GLU A 99 15.51 6.48 7.57
C GLU A 99 14.81 5.69 6.45
N PHE A 100 14.63 6.28 5.26
CA PHE A 100 14.09 5.57 4.10
C PHE A 100 14.98 4.40 3.67
N SER A 101 16.28 4.65 3.56
CA SER A 101 17.25 3.65 3.11
C SER A 101 17.36 2.49 4.09
N GLU A 102 17.32 2.77 5.40
CA GLU A 102 17.26 1.76 6.45
C GLU A 102 16.02 0.86 6.32
N ARG A 103 14.83 1.44 6.17
CA ARG A 103 13.59 0.67 5.95
C ARG A 103 13.69 -0.21 4.70
N MET A 104 14.22 0.33 3.61
CA MET A 104 14.40 -0.44 2.37
C MET A 104 15.28 -1.68 2.58
N TYR A 105 16.33 -1.54 3.41
CA TYR A 105 17.18 -2.66 3.81
C TYR A 105 16.43 -3.66 4.71
N GLU A 106 15.78 -3.19 5.77
CA GLU A 106 15.05 -4.03 6.73
C GLU A 106 13.99 -4.89 6.03
N TYR A 107 13.16 -4.31 5.16
CA TYR A 107 12.14 -5.06 4.42
C TYR A 107 12.75 -6.05 3.44
N SER A 108 13.81 -5.66 2.72
CA SER A 108 14.52 -6.56 1.81
C SER A 108 15.06 -7.78 2.56
N TYR A 109 15.64 -7.57 3.73
CA TYR A 109 16.12 -8.63 4.61
C TYR A 109 14.98 -9.50 5.15
N ARG A 110 13.90 -8.92 5.69
CA ARG A 110 12.74 -9.68 6.23
C ARG A 110 12.04 -10.52 5.17
N ILE A 111 11.89 -9.99 3.96
CA ILE A 111 11.35 -10.74 2.82
C ILE A 111 12.29 -11.89 2.47
N ARG A 112 13.59 -11.61 2.37
CA ARG A 112 14.58 -12.66 2.13
C ARG A 112 14.48 -13.76 3.18
N ASP A 113 14.50 -13.43 4.46
CA ASP A 113 14.46 -14.40 5.55
C ASP A 113 13.17 -15.23 5.57
N SER A 114 12.00 -14.57 5.50
CA SER A 114 10.70 -15.24 5.48
C SER A 114 10.48 -16.15 4.25
N PHE A 115 10.86 -15.70 3.05
CA PHE A 115 10.70 -16.50 1.83
C PHE A 115 11.76 -17.60 1.71
N LEU A 116 12.99 -17.37 2.18
CA LEU A 116 14.01 -18.43 2.25
C LEU A 116 13.58 -19.56 3.19
N LYS A 117 13.02 -19.24 4.36
CA LYS A 117 12.47 -20.24 5.30
C LYS A 117 11.38 -21.09 4.64
N ARG A 118 10.49 -20.48 3.84
CA ARG A 118 9.36 -21.18 3.19
C ARG A 118 9.76 -22.06 1.99
N ILE A 119 10.82 -21.70 1.27
CA ILE A 119 11.30 -22.44 0.08
C ILE A 119 12.22 -23.61 0.46
N ILE A 120 13.00 -23.48 1.54
CA ILE A 120 13.92 -24.55 1.97
C ILE A 120 13.14 -25.72 2.62
N GLY A 121 12.00 -25.46 3.26
CA GLY A 121 11.27 -26.43 4.08
C GLY A 121 10.54 -27.58 3.37
N LYS A 122 10.53 -27.67 2.03
CA LYS A 122 9.82 -28.77 1.32
C LYS A 122 10.67 -29.62 0.37
N THR A 123 11.78 -29.11 -0.14
CA THR A 123 12.56 -29.81 -1.17
C THR A 123 14.07 -29.78 -0.96
N GLY A 124 14.58 -29.10 0.09
CA GLY A 124 16.03 -28.93 0.34
C GLY A 124 16.78 -28.10 -0.71
N ALA A 125 16.22 -27.93 -1.91
CA ALA A 125 16.76 -27.11 -2.98
C ALA A 125 16.46 -25.62 -2.77
N ARG A 126 17.51 -24.82 -2.60
CA ARG A 126 17.41 -23.35 -2.72
C ARG A 126 17.03 -22.99 -4.16
N GLN A 127 15.79 -22.59 -4.40
CA GLN A 127 15.48 -21.89 -5.65
C GLN A 127 16.20 -20.53 -5.63
N PRO A 128 16.90 -20.13 -6.71
CA PRO A 128 17.51 -18.82 -6.78
C PRO A 128 16.41 -17.75 -6.88
N ILE A 129 16.28 -16.97 -5.80
CA ILE A 129 15.34 -15.84 -5.71
C ILE A 129 16.13 -14.56 -5.95
N ALA A 130 15.63 -13.69 -6.82
CA ALA A 130 16.10 -12.32 -6.92
C ALA A 130 15.10 -11.37 -6.24
N ILE A 131 15.57 -10.54 -5.32
CA ILE A 131 14.78 -9.48 -4.69
C ILE A 131 15.30 -8.15 -5.22
N HIS A 132 14.43 -7.37 -5.86
CA HIS A 132 14.73 -6.01 -6.27
C HIS A 132 13.91 -5.04 -5.44
N SER A 133 14.62 -4.13 -4.79
CA SER A 133 14.06 -3.05 -3.99
C SER A 133 14.05 -1.78 -4.82
N LEU A 134 12.87 -1.21 -5.09
CA LEU A 134 12.71 0.03 -5.85
C LEU A 134 12.08 1.10 -4.95
N GLY A 135 12.79 2.21 -4.79
CA GLY A 135 12.29 3.41 -4.14
C GLY A 135 11.66 4.37 -5.14
N VAL A 136 10.55 5.01 -4.77
CA VAL A 136 9.96 6.12 -5.54
C VAL A 136 9.76 7.30 -4.59
N LEU A 137 10.44 8.41 -4.85
CA LEU A 137 10.34 9.63 -4.04
C LEU A 137 9.52 10.67 -4.80
N THR A 138 8.34 11.01 -4.27
CA THR A 138 7.38 11.83 -5.03
C THR A 138 7.73 13.30 -5.09
N GLU A 139 8.36 13.86 -4.05
CA GLU A 139 8.74 15.29 -3.94
C GLU A 139 10.26 15.47 -4.05
N SER A 140 10.92 14.65 -4.87
CA SER A 140 12.37 14.67 -5.05
C SER A 140 12.78 14.94 -6.47
N ALA A 141 13.77 15.81 -6.65
CA ALA A 141 14.53 15.98 -7.88
C ALA A 141 16.02 15.81 -7.56
N ALA A 142 16.64 14.78 -8.16
CA ALA A 142 18.07 14.52 -8.03
C ALA A 142 18.56 13.73 -9.25
N SER A 143 19.85 13.84 -9.57
CA SER A 143 20.48 13.04 -10.63
C SER A 143 20.85 11.63 -10.17
N ASP A 144 20.98 11.42 -8.86
CA ASP A 144 21.30 10.11 -8.32
C ASP A 144 20.17 9.13 -8.62
N THR A 145 20.54 7.95 -9.11
CA THR A 145 19.59 6.90 -9.49
C THR A 145 19.53 5.79 -8.44
N HIS A 146 20.36 5.89 -7.40
CA HIS A 146 20.49 4.89 -6.36
C HIS A 146 20.72 5.56 -5.01
N LEU A 147 20.15 4.96 -3.96
CA LEU A 147 20.48 5.27 -2.57
C LEU A 147 21.23 4.09 -1.95
N VAL A 148 21.94 4.39 -0.86
CA VAL A 148 22.74 3.41 -0.13
C VAL A 148 22.39 3.52 1.35
N TYR A 149 21.96 2.42 1.95
CA TYR A 149 22.04 2.24 3.39
C TYR A 149 23.41 1.66 3.74
N SER A 150 24.05 2.24 4.75
CA SER A 150 25.32 1.77 5.29
C SER A 150 25.30 1.76 6.81
N GLU A 151 25.68 0.63 7.39
CA GLU A 151 25.81 0.44 8.84
C GLU A 151 27.20 -0.15 9.15
N GLY A 152 27.72 0.15 10.34
CA GLY A 152 28.98 -0.38 10.83
C GLY A 152 30.18 0.51 10.52
N SER A 153 31.38 -0.03 10.72
CA SER A 153 32.64 0.69 10.47
C SER A 153 33.38 0.06 9.30
N ALA A 154 33.88 0.91 8.39
CA ALA A 154 34.64 0.50 7.20
C ALA A 154 35.89 -0.34 7.53
N ALA A 155 36.42 -0.25 8.75
CA ALA A 155 37.58 -1.02 9.21
C ALA A 155 37.21 -2.36 9.87
N SER A 156 35.93 -2.72 9.96
CA SER A 156 35.46 -3.91 10.67
C SER A 156 34.33 -4.62 9.90
N THR A 157 33.17 -4.84 10.53
CA THR A 157 31.96 -5.35 9.87
C THR A 157 31.11 -4.19 9.39
N SER A 158 30.72 -4.23 8.12
CA SER A 158 29.77 -3.27 7.56
C SER A 158 28.72 -3.94 6.69
N VAL A 159 27.57 -3.28 6.60
CA VAL A 159 26.50 -3.60 5.65
C VAL A 159 26.42 -2.48 4.64
N HIS A 160 26.39 -2.82 3.36
CA HIS A 160 26.10 -1.87 2.28
C HIS A 160 24.94 -2.39 1.44
N PHE A 161 23.83 -1.67 1.49
CA PHE A 161 22.63 -2.00 0.74
C PHE A 161 22.30 -0.88 -0.25
N ARG A 162 22.59 -1.14 -1.53
CA ARG A 162 22.37 -0.22 -2.64
C ARG A 162 21.11 -0.61 -3.40
N PHE A 163 20.21 0.35 -3.65
CA PHE A 163 18.95 0.10 -4.36
C PHE A 163 18.59 1.27 -5.30
N PRO A 164 17.92 0.99 -6.43
CA PRO A 164 17.48 2.03 -7.35
C PRO A 164 16.39 2.91 -6.74
N VAL A 165 16.43 4.20 -7.06
CA VAL A 165 15.43 5.19 -6.67
C VAL A 165 14.96 6.00 -7.88
N VAL A 166 13.67 6.31 -7.91
CA VAL A 166 13.04 7.19 -8.91
C VAL A 166 12.65 8.49 -8.24
N HIS A 167 13.20 9.59 -8.73
CA HIS A 167 12.90 10.96 -8.30
C HIS A 167 11.81 11.54 -9.19
N LEU A 168 10.53 11.51 -8.75
CA LEU A 168 9.41 11.86 -9.63
C LEU A 168 9.44 13.31 -10.09
N ALA A 169 9.95 14.24 -9.28
CA ALA A 169 9.96 15.66 -9.65
C ALA A 169 10.90 15.95 -10.84
N ASN A 170 11.81 15.02 -11.20
CA ASN A 170 12.57 15.12 -12.45
C ASN A 170 11.67 15.15 -13.69
N TRP A 171 10.49 14.52 -13.64
CA TRP A 171 9.52 14.55 -14.75
C TRP A 171 8.89 15.92 -14.98
N LEU A 172 9.02 16.88 -14.04
CA LEU A 172 8.58 18.26 -14.27
C LEU A 172 9.37 18.92 -15.39
N ALA A 173 10.67 18.62 -15.53
CA ALA A 173 11.50 19.12 -16.63
C ALA A 173 11.17 18.41 -17.96
N CYS A 174 10.68 17.18 -17.89
CA CYS A 174 10.34 16.34 -19.05
C CYS A 174 8.82 16.22 -19.27
N TRP A 175 8.04 17.26 -18.95
CA TRP A 175 6.57 17.21 -18.99
C TRP A 175 6.00 16.86 -20.38
N SER A 176 6.63 17.35 -21.45
CA SER A 176 6.23 17.03 -22.83
C SER A 176 6.39 15.53 -23.13
N GLN A 177 7.50 14.92 -22.69
CA GLN A 177 7.73 13.49 -22.81
C GLN A 177 6.72 12.70 -21.98
N LEU A 178 6.44 13.12 -20.74
CA LEU A 178 5.45 12.45 -19.89
C LEU A 178 4.05 12.47 -20.55
N LYS A 179 3.67 13.61 -21.11
CA LYS A 179 2.42 13.76 -21.87
C LYS A 179 2.39 12.88 -23.14
N GLN A 180 3.51 12.71 -23.84
CA GLN A 180 3.60 11.78 -24.97
C GLN A 180 3.43 10.33 -24.52
N GLN A 181 4.06 9.93 -23.42
CA GLN A 181 3.90 8.58 -22.85
C GLN A 181 2.45 8.30 -22.46
N ALA A 182 1.72 9.31 -21.98
CA ALA A 182 0.29 9.19 -21.69
C ALA A 182 -0.57 8.84 -22.92
N ALA A 183 -0.08 8.90 -24.16
CA ALA A 183 -0.87 8.40 -25.29
C ALA A 183 -1.06 6.86 -25.26
N SER A 184 -0.14 6.12 -24.63
CA SER A 184 -0.15 4.64 -24.62
C SER A 184 -0.02 4.03 -23.22
N ASN A 185 0.25 4.85 -22.20
CA ASN A 185 0.45 4.40 -20.83
C ASN A 185 -0.37 5.27 -19.86
N PRO A 186 -1.56 4.79 -19.42
CA PRO A 186 -2.42 5.51 -18.46
C PRO A 186 -1.73 5.89 -17.14
N PHE A 187 -0.70 5.14 -16.74
CA PHE A 187 0.06 5.46 -15.54
C PHE A 187 0.79 6.81 -15.62
N ALA A 188 1.12 7.28 -16.82
CA ALA A 188 1.71 8.61 -17.00
C ALA A 188 0.78 9.71 -16.49
N LEU A 189 -0.55 9.57 -16.65
CA LEU A 189 -1.52 10.53 -16.11
C LEU A 189 -1.56 10.50 -14.58
N VAL A 190 -1.34 9.34 -13.95
CA VAL A 190 -1.21 9.23 -12.47
C VAL A 190 0.03 10.01 -11.99
N VAL A 191 1.16 9.88 -12.69
CA VAL A 191 2.37 10.67 -12.39
C VAL A 191 2.13 12.17 -12.60
N MET A 192 1.45 12.54 -13.69
CA MET A 192 1.08 13.94 -13.95
C MET A 192 0.20 14.49 -12.81
N ALA A 193 -0.78 13.72 -12.36
CA ALA A 193 -1.67 14.10 -11.26
C ALA A 193 -0.91 14.27 -9.94
N GLN A 194 0.01 13.36 -9.60
CA GLN A 194 0.87 13.49 -8.42
C GLN A 194 1.66 14.80 -8.44
N LEU A 195 2.33 15.10 -9.55
CA LEU A 195 3.17 16.29 -9.70
C LEU A 195 2.34 17.58 -9.69
N SER A 196 1.18 17.56 -10.35
CA SER A 196 0.24 18.68 -10.35
C SER A 196 -0.39 18.92 -8.97
N ALA A 197 -0.70 17.87 -8.21
CA ALA A 197 -1.20 17.98 -6.84
C ALA A 197 -0.20 18.71 -5.94
N GLN A 198 1.09 18.38 -6.05
CA GLN A 198 2.16 19.01 -5.27
C GLN A 198 2.31 20.49 -5.63
N LYS A 199 2.35 20.82 -6.93
CA LYS A 199 2.50 22.20 -7.40
C LYS A 199 1.34 23.12 -7.04
N THR A 200 0.12 22.58 -7.01
CA THR A 200 -1.11 23.37 -6.81
C THR A 200 -1.65 23.29 -5.39
N ARG A 201 -0.83 22.87 -4.42
CA ARG A 201 -1.22 22.81 -3.01
C ARG A 201 -1.64 24.19 -2.50
N GLY A 202 -2.84 24.27 -1.93
CA GLY A 202 -3.44 25.53 -1.46
C GLY A 202 -3.90 26.48 -2.57
N GLN A 203 -3.85 26.08 -3.85
CA GLN A 203 -4.19 26.93 -5.00
C GLN A 203 -5.36 26.32 -5.78
N GLY A 204 -6.58 26.45 -5.24
CA GLY A 204 -7.79 25.77 -5.73
C GLY A 204 -8.03 25.93 -7.23
N MET A 205 -8.03 27.17 -7.75
CA MET A 205 -8.24 27.44 -9.18
C MET A 205 -7.17 26.83 -10.08
N GLN A 206 -5.89 26.85 -9.68
CA GLN A 206 -4.82 26.23 -10.46
C GLN A 206 -4.90 24.70 -10.42
N ARG A 207 -5.35 24.15 -9.29
CA ARG A 207 -5.59 22.72 -9.13
C ARG A 207 -6.74 22.26 -10.02
N LEU A 208 -7.86 22.99 -10.05
CA LEU A 208 -8.98 22.76 -10.97
C LEU A 208 -8.48 22.78 -12.42
N ALA A 209 -7.78 23.83 -12.84
CA ALA A 209 -7.25 23.95 -14.20
C ALA A 209 -6.34 22.75 -14.57
N SER A 210 -5.46 22.34 -13.65
CA SER A 210 -4.58 21.19 -13.85
C SER A 210 -5.34 19.86 -13.94
N LYS A 211 -6.31 19.64 -13.03
CA LYS A 211 -7.16 18.44 -13.01
C LYS A 211 -7.98 18.31 -14.29
N THR A 212 -8.58 19.41 -14.75
CA THR A 212 -9.31 19.49 -16.02
C THR A 212 -8.39 19.22 -17.22
N GLN A 213 -7.18 19.77 -17.23
CA GLN A 213 -6.23 19.53 -18.31
C GLN A 213 -5.80 18.06 -18.40
N ILE A 214 -5.50 17.42 -17.26
CA ILE A 214 -5.14 15.99 -17.23
C ILE A 214 -6.33 15.15 -17.69
N THR A 215 -7.53 15.47 -17.23
CA THR A 215 -8.77 14.77 -17.62
C THR A 215 -9.03 14.86 -19.12
N ARG A 216 -8.82 16.04 -19.71
CA ARG A 216 -8.94 16.25 -21.16
C ARG A 216 -7.98 15.36 -21.98
N LEU A 217 -6.83 14.98 -21.43
CA LEU A 217 -5.90 14.08 -22.14
C LEU A 217 -6.48 12.68 -22.34
N MET A 218 -7.26 12.16 -21.39
CA MET A 218 -7.88 10.84 -21.51
C MET A 218 -8.82 10.79 -22.72
N TYR A 219 -9.66 11.82 -22.89
CA TYR A 219 -10.55 11.95 -24.05
C TYR A 219 -9.77 12.17 -25.35
N ARG A 220 -8.77 13.07 -25.33
CA ARG A 220 -7.93 13.35 -26.51
C ARG A 220 -7.18 12.12 -27.01
N TYR A 221 -6.70 11.28 -26.10
CA TYR A 221 -6.01 10.03 -26.42
C TYR A 221 -6.96 8.84 -26.57
N GLN A 222 -8.28 9.09 -26.57
CA GLN A 222 -9.32 8.08 -26.80
C GLN A 222 -9.20 6.87 -25.88
N TYR A 223 -8.97 7.13 -24.59
CA TYR A 223 -8.92 6.09 -23.58
C TYR A 223 -10.23 5.30 -23.52
N THR A 224 -10.12 4.03 -23.14
CA THR A 224 -11.30 3.18 -22.93
C THR A 224 -12.11 3.68 -21.73
N GLU A 225 -13.42 3.39 -21.70
CA GLU A 225 -14.27 3.69 -20.53
C GLU A 225 -13.68 3.15 -19.23
N GLN A 226 -13.07 1.96 -19.27
CA GLN A 226 -12.45 1.35 -18.11
C GLN A 226 -11.26 2.19 -17.60
N ASP A 227 -10.37 2.60 -18.50
CA ASP A 227 -9.21 3.42 -18.16
C ASP A 227 -9.62 4.82 -17.70
N VAL A 228 -10.55 5.48 -18.40
CA VAL A 228 -11.05 6.82 -18.04
C VAL A 228 -11.53 6.80 -16.60
N VAL A 229 -12.40 5.85 -16.24
CA VAL A 229 -12.96 5.81 -14.88
C VAL A 229 -11.93 5.43 -13.84
N GLN A 230 -11.05 4.47 -14.14
CA GLN A 230 -10.07 4.02 -13.18
C GLN A 230 -8.98 5.08 -12.94
N VAL A 231 -8.56 5.83 -13.98
CA VAL A 231 -7.64 6.96 -13.84
C VAL A 231 -8.33 8.16 -13.18
N LEU A 232 -9.56 8.51 -13.57
CA LEU A 232 -10.25 9.67 -12.99
C LEU A 232 -10.45 9.50 -11.48
N ARG A 233 -10.83 8.30 -11.02
CA ARG A 233 -10.90 7.97 -9.60
C ARG A 233 -9.59 8.21 -8.85
N LEU A 234 -8.44 7.87 -9.47
CA LEU A 234 -7.12 8.12 -8.88
C LEU A 234 -6.81 9.62 -8.85
N ILE A 235 -7.11 10.33 -9.93
CA ILE A 235 -6.92 11.79 -10.04
C ILE A 235 -7.76 12.52 -9.00
N ASP A 236 -9.04 12.16 -8.83
CA ASP A 236 -9.93 12.77 -7.84
C ASP A 236 -9.38 12.64 -6.42
N TRP A 237 -8.83 11.47 -6.09
CA TRP A 237 -8.23 11.23 -4.79
C TRP A 237 -6.93 12.01 -4.58
N MET A 238 -6.06 12.05 -5.59
CA MET A 238 -4.76 12.75 -5.51
C MET A 238 -4.91 14.27 -5.55
N MET A 239 -5.89 14.76 -6.33
CA MET A 239 -6.13 16.17 -6.61
C MET A 239 -7.51 16.61 -6.11
N ALA A 240 -7.83 16.29 -4.85
CA ALA A 240 -9.04 16.77 -4.20
C ALA A 240 -9.16 18.30 -4.35
N LEU A 241 -10.35 18.74 -4.77
CA LEU A 241 -10.71 20.14 -4.95
C LEU A 241 -11.47 20.63 -3.70
N PRO A 242 -11.47 21.95 -3.45
CA PRO A 242 -12.47 22.57 -2.58
C PRO A 242 -13.88 22.33 -3.11
N GLU A 243 -14.86 22.15 -2.22
CA GLU A 243 -16.26 21.84 -2.57
C GLU A 243 -16.86 22.89 -3.53
N GLU A 244 -16.43 24.15 -3.42
CA GLU A 244 -16.95 25.23 -4.28
C GLU A 244 -16.54 25.08 -5.75
N LEU A 245 -15.50 24.28 -6.03
CA LEU A 245 -14.95 24.07 -7.38
C LEU A 245 -15.33 22.72 -8.00
N ASP A 246 -16.06 21.87 -7.28
CA ASP A 246 -16.47 20.56 -7.79
C ASP A 246 -17.46 20.71 -8.96
N ALA A 247 -18.43 21.63 -8.85
CA ALA A 247 -19.39 21.91 -9.92
C ALA A 247 -18.71 22.40 -11.22
N ASP A 248 -17.69 23.25 -11.11
CA ASP A 248 -16.91 23.71 -12.26
C ASP A 248 -16.16 22.56 -12.93
N PHE A 249 -15.63 21.61 -12.15
CA PHE A 249 -14.97 20.42 -12.66
C PHE A 249 -15.97 19.50 -13.37
N GLU A 250 -17.10 19.19 -12.75
CA GLU A 250 -18.17 18.37 -13.32
C GLU A 250 -18.68 18.93 -14.64
N GLN A 251 -18.94 20.24 -14.70
CA GLN A 251 -19.36 20.91 -15.94
C GLN A 251 -18.30 20.78 -17.02
N ALA A 252 -17.02 20.95 -16.68
CA ALA A 252 -15.93 20.80 -17.64
C ALA A 252 -15.83 19.36 -18.18
N VAL A 253 -16.05 18.35 -17.34
CA VAL A 253 -16.05 16.95 -17.80
C VAL A 253 -17.28 16.65 -18.66
N ALA A 254 -18.47 17.09 -18.26
CA ALA A 254 -19.70 16.93 -19.04
C ALA A 254 -19.58 17.54 -20.45
N GLN A 255 -18.93 18.71 -20.57
CA GLN A 255 -18.65 19.31 -21.86
C GLN A 255 -17.72 18.42 -22.71
N MET A 256 -16.65 17.87 -22.13
CA MET A 256 -15.76 16.95 -22.85
C MET A 256 -16.49 15.69 -23.31
N GLU A 257 -17.37 15.15 -22.48
CA GLU A 257 -18.17 13.98 -22.81
C GLU A 257 -19.13 14.23 -23.97
N GLN A 258 -19.79 15.39 -23.96
CA GLN A 258 -20.64 15.82 -25.07
C GLN A 258 -19.83 16.00 -26.38
N GLU A 259 -18.68 16.67 -26.31
CA GLU A 259 -17.78 16.87 -27.46
C GLU A 259 -17.29 15.54 -28.05
N ASN A 260 -17.08 14.53 -27.21
CA ASN A 260 -16.60 13.20 -27.62
C ASN A 260 -17.73 12.19 -27.80
N SER A 261 -18.99 12.58 -27.60
CA SER A 261 -20.18 11.71 -27.69
C SER A 261 -20.08 10.44 -26.83
N VAL A 262 -19.59 10.57 -25.60
CA VAL A 262 -19.47 9.51 -24.58
C VAL A 262 -20.16 9.92 -23.28
N ALA A 263 -20.37 8.99 -22.34
CA ALA A 263 -21.01 9.27 -21.04
C ALA A 263 -20.36 8.46 -19.91
N TYR A 264 -19.07 8.69 -19.68
CA TYR A 264 -18.27 7.93 -18.73
C TYR A 264 -18.50 8.37 -17.28
N VAL A 265 -18.76 9.65 -16.97
CA VAL A 265 -19.00 10.17 -15.61
C VAL A 265 -20.22 9.52 -14.98
N THR A 266 -21.31 9.36 -15.71
CA THR A 266 -22.50 8.61 -15.24
C THR A 266 -22.20 7.14 -14.94
N SER A 267 -21.13 6.57 -15.54
CA SER A 267 -20.63 5.24 -15.19
C SER A 267 -19.72 5.25 -13.95
N ILE A 268 -19.04 6.38 -13.67
CA ILE A 268 -18.21 6.59 -12.47
C ILE A 268 -19.08 6.68 -11.24
N GLU A 269 -20.17 7.47 -11.28
CA GLU A 269 -21.12 7.61 -10.18
C GLU A 269 -21.72 6.25 -9.80
N ARG A 270 -22.29 5.54 -10.78
CA ARG A 270 -22.85 4.18 -10.58
C ARG A 270 -21.82 3.19 -10.03
N ARG A 271 -20.58 3.21 -10.54
CA ARG A 271 -19.53 2.30 -10.05
C ARG A 271 -18.98 2.71 -8.69
N SER A 272 -18.98 4.00 -8.35
CA SER A 272 -18.54 4.51 -7.06
C SER A 272 -19.54 4.16 -5.96
N GLU A 273 -20.84 4.23 -6.26
CA GLU A 273 -21.91 3.70 -5.39
C GLU A 273 -21.74 2.19 -5.17
N ALA A 274 -21.70 1.40 -6.24
CA ALA A 274 -21.57 -0.05 -6.16
C ALA A 274 -20.28 -0.52 -5.44
N ARG A 275 -19.15 0.16 -5.66
CA ARG A 275 -17.89 -0.12 -4.94
C ARG A 275 -17.91 0.38 -3.50
N GLY A 276 -18.56 1.51 -3.23
CA GLY A 276 -18.76 2.01 -1.87
C GLY A 276 -19.56 1.02 -1.03
N GLU A 277 -20.60 0.46 -1.61
CA GLU A 277 -21.39 -0.64 -1.06
C GLU A 277 -20.55 -1.90 -0.87
N ALA A 278 -19.85 -2.39 -1.90
CA ALA A 278 -18.99 -3.58 -1.80
C ALA A 278 -17.83 -3.42 -0.79
N ARG A 279 -17.21 -2.23 -0.70
CA ARG A 279 -16.21 -1.92 0.33
C ARG A 279 -16.84 -1.86 1.71
N GLY A 280 -18.06 -1.33 1.83
CA GLY A 280 -18.84 -1.31 3.07
C GLY A 280 -19.15 -2.72 3.55
N GLU A 281 -19.60 -3.58 2.65
CA GLU A 281 -19.91 -4.99 2.90
C GLU A 281 -18.68 -5.78 3.30
N ALA A 282 -17.59 -5.73 2.52
CA ALA A 282 -16.33 -6.41 2.83
C ALA A 282 -15.74 -5.95 4.18
N ARG A 283 -15.86 -4.66 4.51
CA ARG A 283 -15.48 -4.14 5.84
C ARG A 283 -16.42 -4.64 6.94
N GLY A 284 -17.71 -4.73 6.66
CA GLY A 284 -18.72 -5.26 7.58
C GLY A 284 -18.48 -6.73 7.89
N GLU A 285 -18.21 -7.54 6.88
CA GLU A 285 -17.90 -8.96 6.99
C GLU A 285 -16.60 -9.19 7.77
N ALA A 286 -15.50 -8.53 7.39
CA ALA A 286 -14.22 -8.66 8.11
C ALA A 286 -14.32 -8.23 9.59
N ARG A 287 -15.10 -7.20 9.90
CA ARG A 287 -15.39 -6.80 11.29
C ARG A 287 -16.27 -7.80 12.01
N GLY A 288 -17.25 -8.37 11.31
CA GLY A 288 -18.17 -9.38 11.82
C GLY A 288 -17.43 -10.67 12.19
N GLU A 289 -16.56 -11.14 11.30
CA GLU A 289 -15.70 -12.30 11.48
C GLU A 289 -14.75 -12.11 12.66
N ALA A 290 -13.97 -11.02 12.69
CA ALA A 290 -13.06 -10.72 13.80
C ALA A 290 -13.79 -10.61 15.16
N ARG A 291 -15.00 -10.04 15.18
CA ARG A 291 -15.84 -9.96 16.40
C ARG A 291 -16.40 -11.33 16.78
N GLY A 292 -16.75 -12.16 15.79
CA GLY A 292 -17.22 -13.53 15.97
C GLY A 292 -16.15 -14.42 16.57
N GLU A 293 -14.94 -14.41 15.99
CA GLU A 293 -13.76 -15.11 16.50
C GLU A 293 -13.44 -14.67 17.93
N ALA A 294 -13.37 -13.37 18.19
CA ALA A 294 -13.08 -12.87 19.54
C ALA A 294 -14.15 -13.30 20.57
N LYS A 295 -15.44 -13.30 20.22
CA LYS A 295 -16.49 -13.80 21.12
C LYS A 295 -16.41 -15.31 21.30
N GLY A 296 -16.07 -16.05 20.23
CA GLY A 296 -15.89 -17.50 20.24
C GLY A 296 -14.75 -17.93 21.15
N GLU A 297 -13.58 -17.30 21.03
CA GLU A 297 -12.40 -17.53 21.89
C GLU A 297 -12.73 -17.29 23.36
N THR A 298 -13.32 -16.13 23.68
CA THR A 298 -13.74 -15.80 25.06
C THR A 298 -14.75 -16.82 25.60
N GLY A 299 -15.74 -17.21 24.79
CA GLY A 299 -16.75 -18.20 25.19
C GLY A 299 -16.16 -19.60 25.40
N LEU A 300 -15.20 -20.01 24.57
CA LEU A 300 -14.52 -21.29 24.69
C LEU A 300 -13.64 -21.33 25.94
N LEU A 301 -12.81 -20.30 26.15
CA LEU A 301 -11.93 -20.18 27.32
C LEU A 301 -12.74 -20.22 28.62
N LEU A 302 -13.86 -19.48 28.69
CA LEU A 302 -14.77 -19.53 29.83
C LEU A 302 -15.31 -20.94 30.11
N ARG A 303 -15.74 -21.67 29.09
CA ARG A 303 -16.25 -23.05 29.24
C ARG A 303 -15.16 -23.99 29.74
N GLN A 304 -13.93 -23.86 29.23
CA GLN A 304 -12.81 -24.71 29.64
C GLN A 304 -12.38 -24.41 31.08
N LEU A 305 -12.31 -23.13 31.47
CA LEU A 305 -12.03 -22.70 32.83
C LEU A 305 -13.08 -23.18 33.83
N ILE A 306 -14.38 -23.02 33.50
CA ILE A 306 -15.47 -23.51 34.34
C ILE A 306 -15.43 -25.04 34.46
N ARG A 307 -15.08 -25.73 33.36
CA ARG A 307 -14.96 -27.19 33.35
C ARG A 307 -13.82 -27.69 34.23
N LYS A 308 -12.68 -26.98 34.26
CA LYS A 308 -11.47 -27.39 35.02
C LYS A 308 -11.54 -26.97 36.49
N PHE A 309 -12.01 -25.75 36.79
CA PHE A 309 -11.93 -25.14 38.14
C PHE A 309 -13.29 -24.90 38.81
N GLY A 310 -14.41 -25.13 38.11
CA GLY A 310 -15.75 -24.83 38.62
C GLY A 310 -16.16 -23.36 38.42
N PRO A 311 -17.20 -22.88 39.11
CA PRO A 311 -17.72 -21.52 38.93
C PRO A 311 -16.63 -20.46 39.15
N LEU A 312 -16.44 -19.57 38.17
CA LEU A 312 -15.42 -18.53 38.24
C LEU A 312 -15.90 -17.33 39.08
N PRO A 313 -15.05 -16.79 39.97
CA PRO A 313 -15.33 -15.52 40.64
C PRO A 313 -15.49 -14.36 39.64
N GLU A 314 -16.29 -13.35 40.04
CA GLU A 314 -16.65 -12.21 39.18
C GLU A 314 -15.43 -11.43 38.65
N GLY A 315 -14.36 -11.33 39.45
CA GLY A 315 -13.12 -10.67 39.04
C GLY A 315 -12.44 -11.33 37.83
N PHE A 316 -12.44 -12.67 37.74
CA PHE A 316 -11.87 -13.39 36.59
C PHE A 316 -12.77 -13.28 35.36
N LEU A 317 -14.10 -13.29 35.55
CA LEU A 317 -15.05 -13.10 34.45
C LEU A 317 -14.87 -11.73 33.78
N GLN A 318 -14.70 -10.67 34.56
CA GLN A 318 -14.44 -9.34 34.04
C GLN A 318 -13.08 -9.26 33.31
N ARG A 319 -12.03 -9.86 33.88
CA ARG A 319 -10.69 -9.90 33.27
C ARG A 319 -10.70 -10.61 31.91
N ILE A 320 -11.47 -11.69 31.76
CA ILE A 320 -11.63 -12.44 30.50
C ILE A 320 -12.43 -11.67 29.44
N GLN A 321 -13.40 -10.86 29.85
CA GLN A 321 -14.23 -10.06 28.93
C GLN A 321 -13.47 -8.89 28.29
N ILE A 322 -12.50 -8.32 29.01
CA ILE A 322 -11.68 -7.18 28.53
C ILE A 322 -10.31 -7.61 27.99
N ALA A 323 -10.01 -8.92 28.00
CA ALA A 323 -8.72 -9.46 27.59
C ALA A 323 -8.44 -9.25 26.10
N THR A 324 -7.18 -8.93 25.80
CA THR A 324 -6.69 -8.88 24.42
C THR A 324 -6.57 -10.29 23.82
N PRO A 325 -6.58 -10.45 22.48
CA PRO A 325 -6.38 -11.75 21.84
C PRO A 325 -5.11 -12.48 22.32
N ALA A 326 -4.00 -11.75 22.46
CA ALA A 326 -2.73 -12.31 22.93
C ALA A 326 -2.83 -12.85 24.37
N GLN A 327 -3.47 -12.11 25.28
CA GLN A 327 -3.71 -12.60 26.65
C GLN A 327 -4.59 -13.86 26.66
N ARG A 328 -5.64 -13.91 25.83
CA ARG A 328 -6.51 -15.09 25.74
C ARG A 328 -5.77 -16.30 25.18
N GLU A 329 -4.88 -16.11 24.22
CA GLU A 329 -4.02 -17.18 23.70
C GLU A 329 -3.08 -17.71 24.79
N THR A 330 -2.38 -16.81 25.50
CA THR A 330 -1.51 -17.18 26.63
C THR A 330 -2.28 -17.96 27.69
N TRP A 331 -3.43 -17.47 28.14
CA TRP A 331 -4.23 -18.16 29.16
C TRP A 331 -4.79 -19.49 28.66
N SER A 332 -5.11 -19.62 27.36
CA SER A 332 -5.56 -20.89 26.77
C SER A 332 -4.45 -21.95 26.80
N LEU A 333 -3.19 -21.55 26.65
CA LEU A 333 -2.03 -22.43 26.77
C LEU A 333 -1.72 -22.76 28.23
N ASN A 334 -1.67 -21.75 29.10
CA ASN A 334 -1.44 -21.94 30.55
C ASN A 334 -2.50 -22.85 31.17
N LEU A 335 -3.74 -22.81 30.68
CA LEU A 335 -4.83 -23.66 31.14
C LEU A 335 -4.54 -25.15 31.02
N LEU A 336 -3.64 -25.59 30.13
CA LEU A 336 -3.32 -27.01 29.98
C LEU A 336 -2.59 -27.54 31.23
N ASP A 337 -1.63 -26.78 31.73
CA ASP A 337 -0.71 -27.21 32.79
C ASP A 337 -1.07 -26.66 34.18
N ALA A 338 -1.80 -25.55 34.24
CA ALA A 338 -2.14 -24.87 35.49
C ALA A 338 -3.04 -25.70 36.41
N THR A 339 -2.72 -25.72 37.70
CA THR A 339 -3.48 -26.38 38.76
C THR A 339 -4.37 -25.42 39.56
N THR A 340 -4.14 -24.11 39.41
CA THR A 340 -4.94 -23.04 40.03
C THR A 340 -5.34 -21.98 39.00
N LEU A 341 -6.34 -21.14 39.32
CA LEU A 341 -6.72 -20.02 38.45
C LEU A 341 -5.60 -19.00 38.34
N ASP A 342 -4.89 -18.70 39.44
CA ASP A 342 -3.82 -17.71 39.43
C ASP A 342 -2.68 -18.10 38.48
N GLU A 343 -2.34 -19.38 38.38
CA GLU A 343 -1.38 -19.90 37.39
C GLU A 343 -1.84 -19.73 35.93
N VAL A 344 -3.15 -19.70 35.67
CA VAL A 344 -3.66 -19.45 34.31
C VAL A 344 -3.49 -17.99 33.92
N PHE A 345 -3.71 -17.08 34.86
CA PHE A 345 -3.71 -15.64 34.65
C PHE A 345 -2.40 -14.94 35.07
N ASP A 346 -1.33 -15.73 35.26
CA ASP A 346 0.02 -15.20 35.44
C ASP A 346 0.49 -14.68 34.08
N ASP A 347 0.64 -13.35 33.96
CA ASP A 347 0.90 -12.64 32.70
C ASP A 347 2.41 -12.51 32.42
#